data_AF-A0A258DAW3-F1
#
_entry.id   AF-A0A258DAW3-F1
#
_cell.length_a   1.000
_cell.length_b   1.000
_cell.length_c   1.000
_cell.angle_alpha   90.00
_cell.angle_beta   90.00
_cell.angle_gamma   90.00
#
_symmetry.space_group_name_H-M   'P 1'
#
loop_
_entity.id
_entity.type
_entity.pdbx_description
1 polymer ?
#
loop_
_entity_poly.entity_id
_entity_poly.type
_entity_poly.pdbx_seq_one_letter_code
_entity_poly.pdbx_strand_id
1 'polypeptide(L)'
;MPAFFRLRREAATAVRAGDASLARTKITEALALMPTHPGVLLSAARLTARQDPAGAVELLHRYARLGLILDITTDEALSPLAQRLDFAPVAERLAANRKPIGQLAPIASLVGAPLAESVAYDPKRKRLLISQVHGRKILAISADGTASDFTPTADDLWSVFGIVAEPKSRTLWALTSAADQTRELTPTAKGSNALLRIDLDTGEILARYGAPFDGAKRQLGDLTLATDGTVYASNSLGGEIWRLRPGAQDLDLLVRSEEIGSAQGLAVSPDGSALLVADYPSGLHRIDLTTAEITPVAVPTDLSLTGADGVLRDGQTLIVVQNGVTPQRVLRLSISRDGRRVTRGEVIATNLPDLDEPTGGVMRGRHFIFVARSQWSDFGPNGQPREGLSPAKVMSLRIAP
;
A
#
# COMPACT_ATOMS: atom_id res chain seq x y z
N MET A 1 -19.47 1.74 2.56
CA MET A 1 -18.39 2.55 3.17
C MET A 1 -18.28 4.01 2.72
N PRO A 2 -19.07 4.57 1.76
CA PRO A 2 -19.30 6.01 1.71
C PRO A 2 -19.76 6.54 3.08
N ALA A 3 -20.58 5.75 3.78
CA ALA A 3 -20.99 6.01 5.15
C ALA A 3 -19.79 6.17 6.11
N PHE A 4 -18.78 5.29 6.06
CA PHE A 4 -17.62 5.39 6.95
C PHE A 4 -16.85 6.70 6.75
N PHE A 5 -16.51 7.05 5.49
CA PHE A 5 -15.80 8.29 5.21
C PHE A 5 -16.62 9.53 5.56
N ARG A 6 -17.94 9.49 5.29
CA ARG A 6 -18.86 10.55 5.68
C ARG A 6 -18.88 10.74 7.20
N LEU A 7 -19.05 9.68 7.97
CA LEU A 7 -19.08 9.72 9.44
C LEU A 7 -17.79 10.29 10.03
N ARG A 8 -16.63 9.94 9.47
CA ARG A 8 -15.35 10.53 9.87
C ARG A 8 -15.26 12.03 9.58
N ARG A 9 -15.73 12.46 8.41
CA ARG A 9 -15.77 13.90 8.06
C ARG A 9 -16.72 14.66 8.98
N GLU A 10 -17.90 14.12 9.25
CA GLU A 10 -18.89 14.71 10.18
C GLU A 10 -18.32 14.81 11.60
N ALA A 11 -17.67 13.75 12.10
CA ALA A 11 -17.01 13.77 13.40
C ALA A 11 -15.92 14.85 13.48
N ALA A 12 -15.06 14.96 12.46
CA ALA A 12 -14.03 15.99 12.42
C ALA A 12 -14.60 17.42 12.35
N THR A 13 -15.70 17.61 11.61
CA THR A 13 -16.41 18.91 11.56
C THR A 13 -17.02 19.25 12.91
N ALA A 14 -17.64 18.28 13.60
CA ALA A 14 -18.20 18.48 14.93
C ALA A 14 -17.11 18.85 15.96
N VAL A 15 -15.93 18.20 15.90
CA VAL A 15 -14.77 18.59 16.74
C VAL A 15 -14.37 20.05 16.50
N ARG A 16 -14.24 20.47 15.23
CA ARG A 16 -13.90 21.87 14.92
C ARG A 16 -14.97 22.87 15.38
N ALA A 17 -16.24 22.45 15.42
CA ALA A 17 -17.35 23.25 15.90
C ALA A 17 -17.51 23.23 17.44
N GLY A 18 -16.71 22.44 18.17
CA GLY A 18 -16.84 22.26 19.61
C GLY A 18 -18.01 21.37 20.05
N ASP A 19 -18.70 20.71 19.12
CA ASP A 19 -19.79 19.78 19.42
C ASP A 19 -19.25 18.38 19.74
N ALA A 20 -18.80 18.21 20.98
CA ALA A 20 -18.24 16.96 21.47
C ALA A 20 -19.26 15.80 21.46
N SER A 21 -20.54 16.09 21.62
CA SER A 21 -21.60 15.06 21.64
C SER A 21 -21.78 14.47 20.25
N LEU A 22 -21.96 15.33 19.24
CA LEU A 22 -22.06 14.88 17.85
C LEU A 22 -20.78 14.20 17.39
N ALA A 23 -19.61 14.75 17.73
CA ALA A 23 -18.32 14.15 17.39
C ALA A 23 -18.22 12.70 17.90
N ARG A 24 -18.61 12.46 19.16
CA ARG A 24 -18.59 11.13 19.77
C ARG A 24 -19.61 10.18 19.12
N THR A 25 -20.81 10.65 18.83
CA THR A 25 -21.82 9.84 18.14
C THR A 25 -21.29 9.38 16.78
N LYS A 26 -20.75 10.31 15.98
CA LYS A 26 -20.26 10.01 14.63
C LYS A 26 -19.01 9.13 14.61
N ILE A 27 -18.09 9.31 15.56
CA ILE A 27 -16.92 8.43 15.65
C ILE A 27 -17.31 7.03 16.13
N THR A 28 -18.31 6.89 16.99
CA THR A 28 -18.83 5.60 17.46
C THR A 28 -19.50 4.83 16.32
N GLU A 29 -20.34 5.51 15.53
CA GLU A 29 -20.92 4.97 14.30
C GLU A 29 -19.82 4.52 13.31
N ALA A 30 -18.78 5.33 13.11
CA ALA A 30 -17.66 4.97 12.25
C ALA A 30 -16.87 3.76 12.78
N LEU A 31 -16.69 3.67 14.10
CA LEU A 31 -15.99 2.54 14.74
C LEU A 31 -16.79 1.24 14.64
N ALA A 32 -18.12 1.31 14.64
CA ALA A 32 -18.97 0.14 14.42
C ALA A 32 -18.82 -0.42 12.99
N LEU A 33 -18.60 0.46 11.99
CA LEU A 33 -18.35 0.05 10.61
C LEU A 33 -16.95 -0.54 10.40
N MET A 34 -15.93 0.04 11.05
CA MET A 34 -14.55 -0.46 10.97
C MET A 34 -13.88 -0.53 12.36
N PRO A 35 -14.11 -1.62 13.10
CA PRO A 35 -13.68 -1.77 14.50
C PRO A 35 -12.16 -1.79 14.71
N THR A 36 -11.39 -2.05 13.66
CA THR A 36 -9.92 -2.15 13.69
C THR A 36 -9.23 -0.98 12.99
N HIS A 37 -9.95 0.09 12.64
CA HIS A 37 -9.33 1.26 12.01
C HIS A 37 -8.56 2.09 13.06
N PRO A 38 -7.21 2.20 12.97
CA PRO A 38 -6.38 2.78 14.04
C PRO A 38 -6.73 4.23 14.36
N GLY A 39 -6.91 5.05 13.32
CA GLY A 39 -7.26 6.47 13.50
C GLY A 39 -8.63 6.68 14.15
N VAL A 40 -9.59 5.77 13.95
CA VAL A 40 -10.94 5.89 14.53
C VAL A 40 -10.92 5.44 15.99
N LEU A 41 -10.16 4.39 16.32
CA LEU A 41 -9.89 4.01 17.71
C LEU A 41 -9.27 5.17 18.50
N LEU A 42 -8.24 5.83 17.95
CA LEU A 42 -7.60 6.96 18.63
C LEU A 42 -8.54 8.17 18.75
N SER A 43 -9.27 8.53 17.70
CA SER A 43 -10.26 9.60 17.77
C SER A 43 -11.35 9.31 18.81
N ALA A 44 -11.84 8.08 18.87
CA ALA A 44 -12.82 7.66 19.87
C ALA A 44 -12.22 7.72 21.29
N ALA A 45 -10.99 7.26 21.49
CA ALA A 45 -10.31 7.33 22.78
C ALA A 45 -10.19 8.78 23.28
N ARG A 46 -9.75 9.70 22.42
CA ARG A 46 -9.64 11.14 22.73
C ARG A 46 -10.97 11.76 23.14
N LEU A 47 -12.03 11.47 22.39
CA LEU A 47 -13.38 12.00 22.65
C LEU A 47 -14.04 11.39 23.90
N THR A 48 -13.53 10.27 24.38
CA THR A 48 -14.06 9.53 25.54
C THR A 48 -13.26 9.83 26.82
N ALA A 49 -11.96 10.10 26.72
CA ALA A 49 -11.02 10.17 27.84
C ALA A 49 -11.45 11.04 29.03
N ARG A 50 -12.11 12.17 28.78
CA ARG A 50 -12.57 13.06 29.86
C ARG A 50 -13.82 12.56 30.59
N GLN A 51 -14.72 11.87 29.89
CA GLN A 51 -16.05 11.48 30.41
C GLN A 51 -16.05 10.05 30.94
N ASP A 52 -15.33 9.17 30.25
CA ASP A 52 -15.14 7.77 30.62
C ASP A 52 -13.67 7.38 30.39
N PRO A 53 -12.78 7.71 31.35
CA PRO A 53 -11.38 7.36 31.25
C PRO A 53 -11.14 5.85 31.10
N ALA A 54 -11.95 5.00 31.71
CA ALA A 54 -11.82 3.54 31.63
C ALA A 54 -12.16 3.04 30.21
N GLY A 55 -13.25 3.54 29.61
CA GLY A 55 -13.60 3.25 28.23
C GLY A 55 -12.54 3.74 27.23
N ALA A 56 -11.90 4.89 27.49
CA ALA A 56 -10.78 5.35 26.68
C ALA A 56 -9.55 4.42 26.79
N VAL A 57 -9.24 3.92 27.99
CA VAL A 57 -8.18 2.92 28.19
C VAL A 57 -8.48 1.64 27.42
N GLU A 58 -9.73 1.16 27.38
CA GLU A 58 -10.10 -0.03 26.59
C GLU A 58 -9.96 0.21 25.07
N LEU A 59 -10.28 1.41 24.58
CA LEU A 59 -10.03 1.77 23.18
C LEU A 59 -8.53 1.79 22.85
N LEU A 60 -7.69 2.27 23.78
CA LEU A 60 -6.22 2.22 23.63
C LEU A 60 -5.69 0.79 23.74
N HIS A 61 -6.28 -0.06 24.57
CA HIS A 61 -5.97 -1.48 24.63
C HIS A 61 -6.24 -2.16 23.28
N ARG A 62 -7.40 -1.90 22.67
CA ARG A 62 -7.71 -2.36 21.29
C ARG A 62 -6.70 -1.85 20.27
N TYR A 63 -6.32 -0.57 20.33
CA TYR A 63 -5.29 0.00 19.46
C TYR A 63 -3.93 -0.71 19.64
N ALA A 64 -3.49 -0.94 20.87
CA ALA A 64 -2.22 -1.60 21.17
C ALA A 64 -2.23 -3.08 20.73
N ARG A 65 -3.39 -3.75 20.75
CA ARG A 65 -3.53 -5.12 20.24
C ARG A 65 -3.30 -5.24 18.74
N LEU A 66 -3.54 -4.16 17.97
CA LEU A 66 -3.24 -4.10 16.53
C LEU A 66 -1.73 -4.15 16.22
N GLY A 67 -0.86 -4.15 17.25
CA GLY A 67 0.60 -4.17 17.08
C GLY A 67 1.20 -2.80 16.78
N LEU A 68 0.47 -1.72 17.09
CA LEU A 68 0.87 -0.34 16.80
C LEU A 68 1.46 0.34 18.02
N ILE A 69 2.25 1.39 17.80
CA ILE A 69 2.86 2.18 18.86
C ILE A 69 2.18 3.55 18.98
N LEU A 70 2.19 4.08 20.19
CA LEU A 70 1.67 5.40 20.51
C LEU A 70 2.48 5.96 21.68
N ASP A 71 2.85 7.23 21.57
CA ASP A 71 3.25 8.02 22.73
C ASP A 71 2.04 8.83 23.19
N ILE A 72 1.44 8.43 24.31
CA ILE A 72 0.28 9.14 24.84
C ILE A 72 0.67 10.42 25.57
N THR A 73 1.95 10.58 25.95
CA THR A 73 2.41 11.72 26.76
C THR A 73 2.41 13.02 25.97
N THR A 74 2.51 12.94 24.65
CA THR A 74 2.44 14.06 23.73
C THR A 74 1.01 14.42 23.31
N ASP A 75 0.01 13.64 23.71
CA ASP A 75 -1.38 13.84 23.34
C ASP A 75 -2.16 14.46 24.52
N GLU A 76 -2.63 15.69 24.35
CA GLU A 76 -3.29 16.45 25.42
C GLU A 76 -4.50 15.70 26.02
N ALA A 77 -5.30 15.03 25.18
CA ALA A 77 -6.50 14.34 25.64
C ALA A 77 -6.20 12.99 26.32
N LEU A 78 -5.10 12.33 25.93
CA LEU A 78 -4.75 10.98 26.40
C LEU A 78 -3.69 10.97 27.50
N SER A 79 -2.85 12.00 27.60
CA SER A 79 -1.75 12.06 28.57
C SER A 79 -2.18 11.87 30.03
N PRO A 80 -3.37 12.32 30.50
CA PRO A 80 -3.80 12.04 31.87
C PRO A 80 -4.03 10.56 32.17
N LEU A 81 -4.30 9.74 31.13
CA LEU A 81 -4.50 8.30 31.28
C LEU A 81 -3.22 7.57 31.68
N ALA A 82 -2.04 8.15 31.44
CA ALA A 82 -0.75 7.57 31.79
C ALA A 82 -0.60 7.26 33.28
N GLN A 83 -1.30 8.01 34.14
CA GLN A 83 -1.24 7.86 35.60
C GLN A 83 -2.24 6.84 36.15
N ARG A 84 -3.09 6.24 35.29
CA ARG A 84 -4.09 5.28 35.73
C ARG A 84 -3.49 3.88 35.86
N LEU A 85 -3.90 3.17 36.91
CA LEU A 85 -3.48 1.77 37.14
C LEU A 85 -3.93 0.82 36.02
N ASP A 86 -5.13 1.02 35.47
CA ASP A 86 -5.68 0.21 34.38
C ASP A 86 -5.00 0.47 33.03
N PHE A 87 -4.21 1.54 32.89
CA PHE A 87 -3.44 1.82 31.69
C PHE A 87 -2.10 1.06 31.64
N ALA A 88 -1.57 0.57 32.77
CA ALA A 88 -0.27 -0.09 32.82
C ALA A 88 -0.13 -1.26 31.82
N PRO A 89 -1.10 -2.19 31.68
CA PRO A 89 -1.03 -3.26 30.68
C PRO A 89 -1.01 -2.75 29.24
N VAL A 90 -1.70 -1.62 28.97
CA VAL A 90 -1.71 -0.98 27.66
C VAL A 90 -0.33 -0.38 27.35
N ALA A 91 0.27 0.31 28.32
CA ALA A 91 1.62 0.85 28.20
C ALA A 91 2.67 -0.25 27.92
N GLU A 92 2.59 -1.38 28.64
CA GLU A 92 3.45 -2.55 28.42
C GLU A 92 3.30 -3.10 26.99
N ARG A 93 2.06 -3.21 26.49
CA ARG A 93 1.81 -3.66 25.12
C ARG A 93 2.35 -2.68 24.09
N LEU A 94 2.14 -1.38 24.26
CA LEU A 94 2.69 -0.34 23.38
C LEU A 94 4.22 -0.35 23.38
N ALA A 95 4.86 -0.61 24.53
CA ALA A 95 6.30 -0.80 24.63
C ALA A 95 6.76 -2.07 23.90
N ALA A 96 6.06 -3.19 24.08
CA ALA A 96 6.36 -4.45 23.40
C ALA A 96 6.27 -4.33 21.86
N ASN A 97 5.32 -3.54 21.34
CA ASN A 97 5.14 -3.29 19.91
C ASN A 97 6.32 -2.51 19.27
N ARG A 98 7.23 -1.92 20.07
CA ARG A 98 8.48 -1.30 19.57
C ARG A 98 9.57 -2.33 19.28
N LYS A 99 9.40 -3.60 19.65
CA LYS A 99 10.44 -4.61 19.40
C LYS A 99 10.51 -4.91 17.89
N PRO A 100 11.71 -4.91 17.29
CA PRO A 100 11.87 -5.31 15.90
C PRO A 100 11.48 -6.77 15.70
N ILE A 101 10.85 -7.08 14.58
CA ILE A 101 10.56 -8.45 14.13
C ILE A 101 11.16 -8.63 12.74
N GLY A 102 11.70 -9.83 12.48
CA GLY A 102 12.24 -10.20 11.17
C GLY A 102 13.70 -9.84 10.99
N GLN A 103 14.25 -10.25 9.85
CA GLN A 103 15.61 -9.96 9.43
C GLN A 103 15.62 -9.66 7.94
N LEU A 104 16.19 -8.53 7.55
CA LEU A 104 16.36 -8.14 6.16
C LEU A 104 17.80 -8.38 5.71
N ALA A 105 17.96 -8.89 4.49
CA ALA A 105 19.25 -9.01 3.83
C ALA A 105 19.34 -7.95 2.71
N PRO A 106 20.40 -7.13 2.66
CA PRO A 106 20.57 -6.13 1.62
C PRO A 106 20.72 -6.76 0.24
N ILE A 107 20.09 -6.16 -0.76
CA ILE A 107 20.21 -6.55 -2.18
C ILE A 107 20.79 -5.41 -3.00
N ALA A 108 20.25 -4.19 -2.83
CA ALA A 108 20.74 -3.01 -3.53
C ALA A 108 20.50 -1.73 -2.75
N SER A 109 21.37 -0.74 -3.00
CA SER A 109 21.28 0.62 -2.48
C SER A 109 21.36 1.59 -3.65
N LEU A 110 20.30 2.38 -3.85
CA LEU A 110 20.18 3.29 -4.98
C LEU A 110 20.41 4.73 -4.51
N VAL A 111 21.56 5.28 -4.90
CA VAL A 111 21.96 6.65 -4.54
C VAL A 111 21.19 7.70 -5.34
N GLY A 112 21.14 8.92 -4.81
CA GLY A 112 20.40 10.04 -5.41
C GLY A 112 18.92 10.01 -5.02
N ALA A 113 18.07 10.44 -5.95
CA ALA A 113 16.63 10.59 -5.73
C ALA A 113 15.80 9.68 -6.66
N PRO A 114 16.05 8.36 -6.74
CA PRO A 114 15.26 7.50 -7.62
C PRO A 114 13.76 7.52 -7.30
N LEU A 115 13.39 7.64 -6.02
CA LEU A 115 12.08 7.29 -5.47
C LEU A 115 11.62 5.92 -6.01
N ALA A 116 12.07 4.85 -5.36
CA ALA A 116 11.86 3.48 -5.82
C ALA A 116 10.49 2.95 -5.36
N GLU A 117 9.78 2.23 -6.23
CA GLU A 117 8.37 1.88 -5.96
C GLU A 117 8.07 0.38 -5.96
N SER A 118 8.62 -0.37 -6.92
CA SER A 118 8.30 -1.80 -7.05
C SER A 118 9.49 -2.57 -7.62
N VAL A 119 9.49 -3.88 -7.38
CA VAL A 119 10.55 -4.80 -7.81
C VAL A 119 9.93 -5.95 -8.59
N ALA A 120 10.46 -6.22 -9.78
CA ALA A 120 10.20 -7.43 -10.56
C ALA A 120 11.48 -8.26 -10.74
N TYR A 121 11.34 -9.54 -11.08
CA TYR A 121 12.47 -10.44 -11.30
C TYR A 121 12.41 -11.08 -12.69
N ASP A 122 13.52 -10.97 -13.43
CA ASP A 122 13.72 -11.70 -14.67
C ASP A 122 14.54 -12.97 -14.41
N PRO A 123 13.92 -14.17 -14.41
CA PRO A 123 14.64 -15.42 -14.14
C PRO A 123 15.60 -15.83 -15.27
N LYS A 124 15.35 -15.41 -16.52
CA LYS A 124 16.20 -15.78 -17.67
C LYS A 124 17.57 -15.12 -17.58
N ARG A 125 17.60 -13.81 -17.29
CA ARG A 125 18.85 -13.04 -17.12
C ARG A 125 19.32 -12.92 -15.67
N LYS A 126 18.56 -13.47 -14.72
CA LYS A 126 18.85 -13.42 -13.28
C LYS A 126 19.08 -11.99 -12.79
N ARG A 127 18.21 -11.06 -13.19
CA ARG A 127 18.26 -9.64 -12.80
C ARG A 127 17.00 -9.21 -12.09
N LEU A 128 17.15 -8.25 -11.17
CA LEU A 128 16.03 -7.51 -10.61
C LEU A 128 15.77 -6.29 -11.48
N LEU A 129 14.51 -5.90 -11.56
CA LEU A 129 14.04 -4.69 -12.22
C LEU A 129 13.36 -3.84 -11.16
N ILE A 130 13.71 -2.56 -11.08
CA ILE A 130 13.23 -1.66 -10.03
C ILE A 130 12.66 -0.41 -10.71
N SER A 131 11.39 -0.13 -10.45
CA SER A 131 10.75 1.08 -10.96
C SER A 131 11.17 2.31 -10.15
N GLN A 132 11.27 3.45 -10.86
CA GLN A 132 11.62 4.74 -10.29
C GLN A 132 10.57 5.78 -10.65
N VAL A 133 9.91 6.33 -9.64
CA VAL A 133 8.89 7.37 -9.78
C VAL A 133 9.55 8.68 -10.17
N HIS A 134 10.53 9.14 -9.40
CA HIS A 134 11.22 10.39 -9.73
C HIS A 134 12.21 10.21 -10.89
N GLY A 135 12.88 9.06 -10.95
CA GLY A 135 13.86 8.74 -11.99
C GLY A 135 13.28 8.53 -13.39
N ARG A 136 11.95 8.35 -13.53
CA ARG A 136 11.24 8.12 -14.82
C ARG A 136 11.79 6.97 -15.64
N LYS A 137 12.13 5.86 -14.97
CA LYS A 137 12.73 4.69 -15.62
C LYS A 137 12.57 3.43 -14.80
N ILE A 138 12.94 2.32 -15.42
CA ILE A 138 13.18 1.05 -14.74
C ILE A 138 14.69 0.80 -14.76
N LEU A 139 15.25 0.48 -13.59
CA LEU A 139 16.66 0.11 -13.42
C LEU A 139 16.77 -1.42 -13.38
N ALA A 140 17.74 -1.99 -14.08
CA ALA A 140 18.14 -3.38 -13.94
C ALA A 140 19.33 -3.52 -12.97
N ILE A 141 19.26 -4.52 -12.11
CA ILE A 141 20.38 -4.96 -11.26
C ILE A 141 20.68 -6.43 -11.56
N SER A 142 21.85 -6.70 -12.14
CA SER A 142 22.30 -8.06 -12.43
C SER A 142 22.71 -8.81 -11.16
N ALA A 143 22.90 -10.13 -11.30
CA ALA A 143 23.24 -10.99 -10.17
C ALA A 143 24.55 -10.64 -9.43
N ASP A 144 25.47 -9.96 -10.12
CA ASP A 144 26.74 -9.44 -9.57
C ASP A 144 26.59 -8.05 -8.89
N GLY A 145 25.38 -7.48 -8.91
CA GLY A 145 25.10 -6.16 -8.34
C GLY A 145 25.27 -4.99 -9.32
N THR A 146 25.68 -5.24 -10.57
CA THR A 146 25.83 -4.15 -11.56
C THR A 146 24.48 -3.54 -11.90
N ALA A 147 24.37 -2.22 -11.73
CA ALA A 147 23.19 -1.44 -12.06
C ALA A 147 23.28 -0.86 -13.48
N SER A 148 22.18 -0.92 -14.23
CA SER A 148 22.08 -0.33 -15.58
C SER A 148 20.65 0.11 -15.86
N ASP A 149 20.47 1.11 -16.71
CA ASP A 149 19.14 1.52 -17.15
C ASP A 149 18.54 0.41 -18.02
N PHE A 150 17.32 -0.03 -17.68
CA PHE A 150 16.61 -1.07 -18.43
C PHE A 150 15.73 -0.49 -19.52
N THR A 151 14.94 0.53 -19.18
CA THR A 151 14.12 1.25 -20.16
C THR A 151 14.93 2.37 -20.81
N PRO A 152 14.73 2.64 -22.12
CA PRO A 152 15.30 3.83 -22.74
C PRO A 152 14.68 5.10 -22.16
N THR A 153 15.40 6.21 -22.27
CA THR A 153 14.82 7.54 -22.01
C THR A 153 13.75 7.83 -23.06
N ALA A 154 12.55 8.23 -22.63
CA ALA A 154 11.45 8.61 -23.51
C ALA A 154 10.64 9.76 -22.90
N ASP A 155 10.21 10.71 -23.73
CA ASP A 155 9.46 11.89 -23.28
C ASP A 155 8.10 11.53 -22.69
N ASP A 156 7.49 10.47 -23.19
CA ASP A 156 6.19 9.96 -22.74
C ASP A 156 6.31 8.98 -21.56
N LEU A 157 7.52 8.57 -21.15
CA LEU A 157 7.74 7.82 -19.92
C LEU A 157 7.80 8.78 -18.73
N TRP A 158 6.73 8.78 -17.92
CA TRP A 158 6.61 9.60 -16.71
C TRP A 158 7.11 8.83 -15.49
N SER A 159 6.54 9.06 -14.30
CA SER A 159 6.86 8.24 -13.14
C SER A 159 6.46 6.80 -13.38
N VAL A 160 7.34 5.85 -13.05
CA VAL A 160 7.06 4.41 -13.17
C VAL A 160 6.75 3.86 -11.77
N PHE A 161 5.58 3.24 -11.62
CA PHE A 161 5.09 2.72 -10.34
C PHE A 161 5.15 1.19 -10.30
N GLY A 162 4.03 0.49 -10.14
CA GLY A 162 3.96 -0.97 -10.13
C GLY A 162 4.54 -1.59 -11.41
N ILE A 163 5.28 -2.69 -11.25
CA ILE A 163 5.82 -3.50 -12.34
C ILE A 163 5.64 -4.99 -12.06
N VAL A 164 5.31 -5.78 -13.08
CA VAL A 164 5.18 -7.24 -12.98
C VAL A 164 5.78 -7.91 -14.20
N ALA A 165 6.73 -8.81 -13.99
CA ALA A 165 7.32 -9.62 -15.06
C ALA A 165 6.46 -10.87 -15.32
N GLU A 166 6.24 -11.17 -16.61
CA GLU A 166 5.63 -12.40 -17.10
C GLU A 166 6.70 -13.20 -17.90
N PRO A 167 7.44 -14.12 -17.24
CA PRO A 167 8.58 -14.77 -17.87
C PRO A 167 8.24 -15.67 -19.07
N LYS A 168 7.00 -16.18 -19.15
CA LYS A 168 6.57 -17.07 -20.24
C LYS A 168 6.45 -16.33 -21.58
N SER A 169 5.85 -15.15 -21.56
CA SER A 169 5.67 -14.29 -22.73
C SER A 169 6.85 -13.35 -22.97
N ARG A 170 7.83 -13.32 -22.05
CA ARG A 170 8.92 -12.33 -22.01
C ARG A 170 8.39 -10.90 -22.00
N THR A 171 7.32 -10.66 -21.26
CA THR A 171 6.72 -9.34 -21.08
C THR A 171 7.02 -8.79 -19.69
N LEU A 172 7.33 -7.51 -19.60
CA LEU A 172 7.23 -6.72 -18.38
C LEU A 172 6.03 -5.78 -18.52
N TRP A 173 5.09 -5.88 -17.60
CA TRP A 173 4.02 -4.91 -17.46
C TRP A 173 4.44 -3.83 -16.48
N ALA A 174 4.19 -2.57 -16.82
CA ALA A 174 4.55 -1.43 -15.99
C ALA A 174 3.47 -0.35 -16.04
N LEU A 175 3.21 0.31 -14.92
CA LEU A 175 2.37 1.49 -14.89
C LEU A 175 3.22 2.75 -14.92
N THR A 176 2.84 3.69 -15.78
CA THR A 176 3.40 5.04 -15.78
C THR A 176 2.32 6.08 -15.58
N SER A 177 2.56 7.05 -14.71
CA SER A 177 1.66 8.18 -14.47
C SER A 177 2.46 9.47 -14.27
N ALA A 178 1.93 10.60 -14.75
CA ALA A 178 2.44 11.91 -14.40
C ALA A 178 1.98 12.28 -12.98
N ALA A 179 2.93 12.36 -12.06
CA ALA A 179 2.74 12.71 -10.65
C ALA A 179 3.54 13.97 -10.30
N ASP A 180 3.29 14.55 -9.13
CA ASP A 180 4.03 15.73 -8.67
C ASP A 180 5.53 15.42 -8.51
N GLN A 181 5.87 14.17 -8.20
CA GLN A 181 7.24 13.67 -8.07
C GLN A 181 7.91 13.41 -9.43
N THR A 182 7.20 13.50 -10.55
CA THR A 182 7.79 13.29 -11.88
C THR A 182 8.81 14.40 -12.19
N ARG A 183 10.08 14.01 -12.35
CA ARG A 183 11.16 14.95 -12.70
C ARG A 183 10.97 15.52 -14.12
N GLU A 184 11.21 16.82 -14.28
CA GLU A 184 11.16 17.50 -15.59
C GLU A 184 9.79 17.32 -16.30
N LEU A 185 8.69 17.27 -15.54
CA LEU A 185 7.34 17.12 -16.08
C LEU A 185 6.89 18.39 -16.80
N THR A 186 6.53 18.26 -18.07
CA THR A 186 5.95 19.36 -18.86
C THR A 186 4.50 19.63 -18.44
N PRO A 187 3.99 20.87 -18.53
CA PRO A 187 2.60 21.17 -18.19
C PRO A 187 1.58 20.37 -19.01
N THR A 188 1.90 20.04 -20.26
CA THR A 188 1.03 19.27 -21.17
C THR A 188 0.96 17.78 -20.82
N ALA A 189 1.94 17.26 -20.07
CA ALA A 189 1.96 15.86 -19.64
C ALA A 189 1.17 15.62 -18.34
N LYS A 190 0.65 16.68 -17.68
CA LYS A 190 -0.11 16.54 -16.42
C LYS A 190 -1.36 15.69 -16.61
N GLY A 191 -1.54 14.70 -15.74
CA GLY A 191 -2.69 13.78 -15.74
C GLY A 191 -2.53 12.59 -16.69
N SER A 192 -1.47 12.56 -17.50
CA SER A 192 -1.21 11.44 -18.38
C SER A 192 -0.84 10.18 -17.60
N ASN A 193 -1.34 9.03 -18.04
CA ASN A 193 -1.10 7.74 -17.43
C ASN A 193 -1.23 6.63 -18.48
N ALA A 194 -0.58 5.49 -18.26
CA ALA A 194 -0.71 4.31 -19.10
C ALA A 194 -0.24 3.03 -18.40
N LEU A 195 -0.81 1.92 -18.86
CA LEU A 195 -0.20 0.59 -18.75
C LEU A 195 0.73 0.39 -19.95
N LEU A 196 1.96 -0.05 -19.69
CA LEU A 196 2.98 -0.34 -20.69
C LEU A 196 3.18 -1.85 -20.80
N ARG A 197 3.29 -2.32 -22.04
CA ARG A 197 3.82 -3.65 -22.36
C ARG A 197 5.25 -3.47 -22.83
N ILE A 198 6.20 -4.00 -22.09
CA ILE A 198 7.64 -3.84 -22.34
C ILE A 198 8.25 -5.20 -22.64
N ASP A 199 9.16 -5.26 -23.62
CA ASP A 199 9.94 -6.46 -23.87
C ASP A 199 10.90 -6.71 -22.69
N LEU A 200 10.74 -7.86 -22.01
CA LEU A 200 11.50 -8.19 -20.80
C LEU A 200 12.99 -8.47 -21.11
N ASP A 201 13.35 -8.69 -22.37
CA ASP A 201 14.73 -8.91 -22.81
C ASP A 201 15.47 -7.59 -23.04
N THR A 202 14.86 -6.67 -23.79
CA THR A 202 15.49 -5.45 -24.31
C THR A 202 15.12 -4.18 -23.54
N GLY A 203 13.97 -4.15 -22.87
CA GLY A 203 13.42 -2.95 -22.24
C GLY A 203 12.67 -2.03 -23.20
N GLU A 204 12.47 -2.46 -24.45
CA GLU A 204 11.70 -1.73 -25.45
C GLU A 204 10.21 -1.68 -25.08
N ILE A 205 9.61 -0.49 -25.16
CA ILE A 205 8.17 -0.31 -24.95
C ILE A 205 7.43 -0.77 -26.22
N LEU A 206 6.76 -1.92 -26.14
CA LEU A 206 6.06 -2.56 -27.26
C LEU A 206 4.63 -2.06 -27.46
N ALA A 207 3.98 -1.59 -26.39
CA ALA A 207 2.64 -1.02 -26.45
C ALA A 207 2.34 -0.13 -25.24
N ARG A 208 1.41 0.80 -25.41
CA ARG A 208 0.92 1.72 -24.39
C ARG A 208 -0.60 1.73 -24.41
N TYR A 209 -1.20 1.52 -23.25
CA TYR A 209 -2.66 1.48 -23.05
C TYR A 209 -3.04 2.56 -22.04
N GLY A 210 -3.60 3.67 -22.51
CA GLY A 210 -4.05 4.76 -21.64
C GLY A 210 -5.46 4.52 -21.11
N ALA A 211 -5.75 4.97 -19.89
CA ALA A 211 -7.14 5.16 -19.50
C ALA A 211 -7.74 6.31 -20.34
N PRO A 212 -9.05 6.27 -20.69
CA PRO A 212 -9.69 7.35 -21.44
C PRO A 212 -9.46 8.74 -20.82
N PHE A 213 -9.14 9.73 -21.66
CA PHE A 213 -8.98 11.11 -21.22
C PHE A 213 -10.37 11.78 -21.12
N ASP A 214 -10.98 11.67 -19.94
CA ASP A 214 -12.29 12.23 -19.61
C ASP A 214 -12.20 13.41 -18.62
N GLY A 215 -10.99 13.94 -18.41
CA GLY A 215 -10.70 15.02 -17.46
C GLY A 215 -10.59 14.58 -15.99
N ALA A 216 -10.85 13.32 -15.66
CA ALA A 216 -10.63 12.81 -14.30
C ALA A 216 -9.14 12.67 -14.00
N LYS A 217 -8.73 13.08 -12.80
CA LYS A 217 -7.37 12.85 -12.31
C LYS A 217 -7.19 11.38 -11.96
N ARG A 218 -6.15 10.76 -12.51
CA ARG A 218 -5.79 9.36 -12.27
C ARG A 218 -4.31 9.22 -12.02
N GLN A 219 -3.97 8.28 -11.16
CA GLN A 219 -2.61 7.77 -11.01
C GLN A 219 -2.71 6.26 -11.00
N LEU A 220 -2.38 5.63 -12.12
CA LEU A 220 -2.26 4.17 -12.13
C LEU A 220 -1.01 3.80 -11.32
N GLY A 221 -1.22 3.13 -10.18
CA GLY A 221 -0.20 2.94 -9.14
C GLY A 221 0.30 1.51 -9.00
N ASP A 222 -0.58 0.52 -8.94
CA ASP A 222 -0.17 -0.89 -8.85
C ASP A 222 -0.94 -1.78 -9.82
N LEU A 223 -0.38 -2.95 -10.14
CA LEU A 223 -0.97 -3.92 -11.05
C LEU A 223 -0.80 -5.37 -10.58
N THR A 224 -1.67 -6.24 -11.07
CA THR A 224 -1.52 -7.70 -10.90
C THR A 224 -1.97 -8.44 -12.16
N LEU A 225 -1.48 -9.68 -12.30
CA LEU A 225 -1.82 -10.57 -13.41
C LEU A 225 -2.74 -11.69 -12.92
N ALA A 226 -3.85 -11.90 -13.63
CA ALA A 226 -4.65 -13.11 -13.50
C ALA A 226 -4.05 -14.28 -14.30
N THR A 227 -4.53 -15.49 -13.98
CA THR A 227 -4.05 -16.73 -14.62
C THR A 227 -4.41 -16.84 -16.09
N ASP A 228 -5.45 -16.13 -16.53
CA ASP A 228 -5.87 -16.03 -17.93
C ASP A 228 -5.05 -14.99 -18.72
N GLY A 229 -4.15 -14.25 -18.06
CA GLY A 229 -3.35 -13.18 -18.65
C GLY A 229 -4.00 -11.79 -18.59
N THR A 230 -5.16 -11.65 -17.94
CA THR A 230 -5.76 -10.33 -17.69
C THR A 230 -4.87 -9.53 -16.74
N VAL A 231 -4.54 -8.29 -17.12
CA VAL A 231 -3.86 -7.32 -16.26
C VAL A 231 -4.91 -6.49 -15.54
N TYR A 232 -4.82 -6.35 -14.22
CA TYR A 232 -5.62 -5.40 -13.44
C TYR A 232 -4.72 -4.28 -12.94
N ALA A 233 -5.21 -3.03 -12.96
CA ALA A 233 -4.48 -1.86 -12.50
C ALA A 233 -5.34 -0.98 -11.59
N SER A 234 -4.76 -0.48 -10.49
CA SER A 234 -5.43 0.37 -9.51
C SER A 234 -5.19 1.84 -9.79
N ASN A 235 -6.18 2.69 -9.51
CA ASN A 235 -6.01 4.13 -9.45
C ASN A 235 -5.75 4.59 -8.01
N SER A 236 -4.51 4.96 -7.66
CA SER A 236 -4.14 5.40 -6.30
C SER A 236 -4.80 6.69 -5.85
N LEU A 237 -5.43 7.45 -6.76
CA LEU A 237 -6.20 8.66 -6.45
C LEU A 237 -7.71 8.43 -6.28
N GLY A 238 -8.19 7.18 -6.37
CA GLY A 238 -9.61 6.88 -6.21
C GLY A 238 -9.95 5.39 -6.17
N GLY A 239 -11.23 5.08 -6.44
CA GLY A 239 -11.77 3.72 -6.41
C GLY A 239 -11.93 3.06 -7.78
N GLU A 240 -11.22 3.54 -8.80
CA GLU A 240 -11.26 2.94 -10.14
C GLU A 240 -10.27 1.78 -10.24
N ILE A 241 -10.76 0.64 -10.76
CA ILE A 241 -9.93 -0.48 -11.16
C ILE A 241 -10.09 -0.69 -12.66
N TRP A 242 -8.97 -0.69 -13.37
CA TRP A 242 -8.87 -0.90 -14.80
C TRP A 242 -8.43 -2.33 -15.09
N ARG A 243 -8.78 -2.85 -16.27
CA ARG A 243 -8.24 -4.12 -16.74
C ARG A 243 -7.86 -4.08 -18.22
N LEU A 244 -6.87 -4.89 -18.58
CA LEU A 244 -6.52 -5.21 -19.96
C LEU A 244 -6.68 -6.73 -20.14
N ARG A 245 -7.67 -7.15 -20.92
CA ARG A 245 -7.82 -8.57 -21.27
C ARG A 245 -6.77 -9.00 -22.31
N PRO A 246 -6.42 -10.30 -22.36
CA PRO A 246 -5.56 -10.82 -23.42
C PRO A 246 -6.08 -10.44 -24.81
N GLY A 247 -5.20 -9.84 -25.63
CA GLY A 247 -5.52 -9.44 -27.01
C GLY A 247 -6.34 -8.14 -27.15
N ALA A 248 -6.78 -7.53 -26.04
CA ALA A 248 -7.44 -6.23 -26.09
C ALA A 248 -6.48 -5.11 -26.53
N GLN A 249 -7.03 -4.09 -27.18
CA GLN A 249 -6.28 -2.92 -27.65
C GLN A 249 -6.35 -1.74 -26.67
N ASP A 250 -7.31 -1.76 -25.74
CA ASP A 250 -7.57 -0.67 -24.81
C ASP A 250 -7.84 -1.20 -23.40
N LEU A 251 -7.57 -0.36 -22.39
CA LEU A 251 -8.01 -0.62 -21.01
C LEU A 251 -9.52 -0.44 -20.90
N ASP A 252 -10.20 -1.40 -20.29
CA ASP A 252 -11.60 -1.25 -19.89
C ASP A 252 -11.74 -1.08 -18.38
N LEU A 253 -12.73 -0.30 -17.96
CA LEU A 253 -13.03 -0.07 -16.55
C LEU A 253 -13.73 -1.33 -16.00
N LEU A 254 -13.12 -1.98 -15.01
CA LEU A 254 -13.76 -3.08 -14.30
C LEU A 254 -14.84 -2.53 -13.37
N VAL A 255 -14.47 -1.54 -12.55
CA VAL A 255 -15.39 -0.92 -11.59
C VAL A 255 -14.90 0.48 -11.21
N ARG A 256 -15.85 1.36 -10.87
CA ARG A 256 -15.60 2.61 -10.16
C ARG A 256 -16.36 2.56 -8.84
N SER A 257 -15.61 2.69 -7.75
CA SER A 257 -16.11 2.50 -6.40
C SER A 257 -16.11 3.80 -5.59
N GLU A 258 -17.19 4.06 -4.86
CA GLU A 258 -17.21 5.04 -3.78
C GLU A 258 -16.80 4.44 -2.43
N GLU A 259 -16.64 3.12 -2.38
CA GLU A 259 -16.21 2.34 -1.20
C GLU A 259 -14.69 2.41 -0.99
N ILE A 260 -13.94 2.67 -2.07
CA ILE A 260 -12.48 2.68 -2.13
C ILE A 260 -12.03 4.13 -2.35
N GLY A 261 -11.19 4.64 -1.46
CA GLY A 261 -10.70 6.02 -1.50
C GLY A 261 -9.33 6.18 -2.16
N SER A 262 -8.48 5.15 -2.09
CA SER A 262 -7.13 5.14 -2.64
C SER A 262 -6.68 3.69 -2.85
N ALA A 263 -6.99 3.15 -4.03
CA ALA A 263 -6.64 1.78 -4.39
C ALA A 263 -5.11 1.65 -4.59
N GLN A 264 -4.46 0.81 -3.79
CA GLN A 264 -3.03 0.51 -3.85
C GLN A 264 -2.83 -0.89 -4.44
N GLY A 265 -2.22 -1.81 -3.69
CA GLY A 265 -1.88 -3.14 -4.17
C GLY A 265 -3.06 -4.05 -4.47
N LEU A 266 -2.81 -4.96 -5.42
CA LEU A 266 -3.81 -5.83 -6.02
C LEU A 266 -3.36 -7.29 -6.01
N ALA A 267 -4.29 -8.20 -5.70
CA ALA A 267 -4.06 -9.63 -5.86
C ALA A 267 -5.33 -10.36 -6.28
N VAL A 268 -5.23 -11.27 -7.23
CA VAL A 268 -6.36 -12.17 -7.54
C VAL A 268 -6.52 -13.18 -6.40
N SER A 269 -7.75 -13.41 -5.95
CA SER A 269 -8.09 -14.44 -4.95
C SER A 269 -7.60 -15.84 -5.35
N PRO A 270 -7.37 -16.76 -4.38
CA PRO A 270 -6.81 -18.08 -4.67
C PRO A 270 -7.64 -18.93 -5.65
N ASP A 271 -8.96 -18.77 -5.69
CA ASP A 271 -9.84 -19.46 -6.64
C ASP A 271 -10.07 -18.70 -7.95
N GLY A 272 -9.54 -17.48 -8.09
CA GLY A 272 -9.69 -16.66 -9.29
C GLY A 272 -11.04 -15.96 -9.42
N SER A 273 -11.95 -16.07 -8.44
CA SER A 273 -13.30 -15.50 -8.54
C SER A 273 -13.37 -13.99 -8.27
N ALA A 274 -12.37 -13.46 -7.57
CA ALA A 274 -12.34 -12.08 -7.11
C ALA A 274 -10.96 -11.44 -7.20
N LEU A 275 -10.96 -10.10 -7.27
CA LEU A 275 -9.79 -9.26 -7.06
C LEU A 275 -9.79 -8.74 -5.62
N LEU A 276 -8.66 -8.81 -4.95
CA LEU A 276 -8.40 -8.25 -3.63
C LEU A 276 -7.65 -6.94 -3.83
N VAL A 277 -8.15 -5.87 -3.21
CA VAL A 277 -7.64 -4.51 -3.37
C VAL A 277 -7.32 -3.93 -2.00
N ALA A 278 -6.07 -3.55 -1.78
CA ALA A 278 -5.71 -2.73 -0.63
C ALA A 278 -6.20 -1.30 -0.87
N ASP A 279 -7.22 -0.87 -0.13
CA ASP A 279 -7.61 0.52 -0.04
C ASP A 279 -6.87 1.18 1.13
N TYR A 280 -6.00 2.14 0.84
CA TYR A 280 -5.14 2.75 1.85
C TYR A 280 -5.92 3.25 3.09
N PRO A 281 -7.05 3.98 2.97
CA PRO A 281 -7.77 4.47 4.15
C PRO A 281 -8.74 3.47 4.80
N SER A 282 -9.05 2.30 4.19
CA SER A 282 -10.04 1.37 4.76
C SER A 282 -9.68 -0.12 4.77
N GLY A 283 -8.50 -0.49 4.29
CA GLY A 283 -8.00 -1.87 4.32
C GLY A 283 -8.39 -2.68 3.08
N LEU A 284 -8.48 -4.00 3.22
CA LEU A 284 -8.63 -4.89 2.07
C LEU A 284 -10.10 -5.04 1.65
N HIS A 285 -10.37 -4.87 0.37
CA HIS A 285 -11.68 -5.09 -0.27
C HIS A 285 -11.60 -6.24 -1.27
N ARG A 286 -12.71 -6.95 -1.43
CA ARG A 286 -12.94 -7.97 -2.43
C ARG A 286 -13.88 -7.42 -3.50
N ILE A 287 -13.46 -7.50 -4.75
CA ILE A 287 -14.27 -7.20 -5.93
C ILE A 287 -14.57 -8.51 -6.64
N ASP A 288 -15.84 -8.87 -6.73
CA ASP A 288 -16.25 -10.03 -7.51
C ASP A 288 -15.99 -9.80 -9.01
N LEU A 289 -15.24 -10.69 -9.66
CA LEU A 289 -14.86 -10.48 -11.07
C LEU A 289 -16.01 -10.71 -12.06
N THR A 290 -17.10 -11.32 -11.61
CA THR A 290 -18.30 -11.55 -12.43
C THR A 290 -19.30 -10.41 -12.25
N THR A 291 -19.60 -10.03 -11.01
CA THR A 291 -20.66 -9.05 -10.71
C THR A 291 -20.16 -7.63 -10.49
N ALA A 292 -18.83 -7.45 -10.36
CA ALA A 292 -18.19 -6.21 -9.91
C ALA A 292 -18.63 -5.75 -8.50
N GLU A 293 -19.29 -6.61 -7.73
CA GLU A 293 -19.71 -6.31 -6.37
C GLU A 293 -18.49 -6.14 -5.46
N ILE A 294 -18.51 -5.08 -4.64
CA ILE A 294 -17.43 -4.73 -3.73
C ILE A 294 -17.87 -5.01 -2.30
N THR A 295 -17.05 -5.78 -1.59
CA THR A 295 -17.28 -6.13 -0.18
C THR A 295 -15.99 -6.00 0.61
N PRO A 296 -16.04 -5.53 1.87
CA PRO A 296 -14.85 -5.54 2.72
C PRO A 296 -14.41 -6.98 3.00
N VAL A 297 -13.11 -7.22 3.03
CA VAL A 297 -12.57 -8.51 3.49
C VAL A 297 -12.64 -8.57 5.00
N ALA A 298 -13.26 -9.63 5.54
CA ALA A 298 -13.34 -9.81 6.98
C ALA A 298 -11.95 -10.08 7.57
N VAL A 299 -11.59 -9.38 8.65
CA VAL A 299 -10.29 -9.50 9.34
C VAL A 299 -10.48 -9.85 10.82
N PRO A 300 -9.51 -10.53 11.46
CA PRO A 300 -9.49 -10.70 12.91
C PRO A 300 -9.55 -9.36 13.65
N THR A 301 -10.14 -9.34 14.84
CA THR A 301 -10.37 -8.11 15.63
C THR A 301 -9.09 -7.46 16.14
N ASP A 302 -7.97 -8.17 16.12
CA ASP A 302 -6.64 -7.71 16.49
C ASP A 302 -5.74 -7.45 15.27
N LEU A 303 -6.32 -7.45 14.06
CA LEU A 303 -5.62 -7.12 12.82
C LEU A 303 -6.22 -5.87 12.18
N SER A 304 -5.34 -4.96 11.76
CA SER A 304 -5.71 -3.82 10.92
C SER A 304 -4.92 -3.84 9.63
N LEU A 305 -5.65 -3.67 8.53
CA LEU A 305 -5.08 -3.52 7.19
C LEU A 305 -5.20 -2.08 6.65
N THR A 306 -5.67 -1.12 7.47
CA THR A 306 -5.61 0.31 7.11
C THR A 306 -4.17 0.72 6.85
N GLY A 307 -3.89 1.43 5.76
CA GLY A 307 -2.55 1.80 5.35
C GLY A 307 -1.77 0.66 4.68
N ALA A 308 -2.46 -0.41 4.28
CA ALA A 308 -1.89 -1.41 3.39
C ALA A 308 -1.62 -0.78 2.02
N ASP A 309 -0.47 -1.12 1.48
CA ASP A 309 0.04 -0.60 0.22
C ASP A 309 0.23 -1.77 -0.74
N GLY A 310 1.45 -2.33 -0.85
CA GLY A 310 1.73 -3.47 -1.72
C GLY A 310 1.05 -4.76 -1.27
N VAL A 311 0.46 -5.50 -2.22
CA VAL A 311 -0.17 -6.80 -1.99
C VAL A 311 0.32 -7.81 -3.02
N LEU A 312 0.88 -8.92 -2.55
CA LEU A 312 1.36 -10.00 -3.40
C LEU A 312 0.74 -11.33 -2.96
N ARG A 313 0.17 -12.09 -3.90
CA ARG A 313 -0.29 -13.45 -3.60
C ARG A 313 0.83 -14.48 -3.75
N ASP A 314 0.97 -15.32 -2.72
CA ASP A 314 1.76 -16.54 -2.76
C ASP A 314 0.87 -17.73 -2.31
N GLY A 315 0.37 -18.49 -3.29
CA GLY A 315 -0.57 -19.58 -3.04
C GLY A 315 -1.88 -19.11 -2.40
N GLN A 316 -2.15 -19.58 -1.18
CA GLN A 316 -3.29 -19.19 -0.34
C GLN A 316 -2.91 -18.14 0.72
N THR A 317 -1.76 -17.50 0.56
CA THR A 317 -1.31 -16.42 1.41
C THR A 317 -1.15 -15.13 0.63
N LEU A 318 -1.26 -14.02 1.34
CA LEU A 318 -0.82 -12.71 0.86
C LEU A 318 0.40 -12.27 1.66
N ILE A 319 1.38 -11.72 0.96
CA ILE A 319 2.38 -10.84 1.57
C ILE A 319 1.88 -9.43 1.38
N VAL A 320 1.69 -8.70 2.48
CA VAL A 320 1.17 -7.33 2.48
C VAL A 320 2.21 -6.40 3.09
N VAL A 321 2.59 -5.38 2.34
CA VAL A 321 3.41 -4.28 2.84
C VAL A 321 2.48 -3.19 3.35
N GLN A 322 2.74 -2.70 4.56
CA GLN A 322 1.88 -1.73 5.24
C GLN A 322 2.74 -0.59 5.77
N ASN A 323 2.70 0.54 5.09
CA ASN A 323 3.47 1.74 5.41
C ASN A 323 2.62 2.87 6.04
N GLY A 324 1.28 2.79 5.96
CA GLY A 324 0.36 3.78 6.55
C GLY A 324 0.09 3.58 8.05
N VAL A 325 0.96 2.87 8.76
CA VAL A 325 0.87 2.62 10.20
C VAL A 325 2.25 2.73 10.86
N THR A 326 2.27 2.88 12.18
CA THR A 326 3.52 2.95 12.95
C THR A 326 3.54 1.86 14.04
N PRO A 327 4.56 0.99 14.08
CA PRO A 327 5.64 0.85 13.09
C PRO A 327 5.13 0.28 11.75
N GLN A 328 5.78 0.68 10.67
CA GLN A 328 5.56 0.09 9.34
C GLN A 328 5.98 -1.38 9.35
N ARG A 329 5.36 -2.18 8.48
CA ARG A 329 5.49 -3.64 8.59
C ARG A 329 5.20 -4.38 7.29
N VAL A 330 5.68 -5.62 7.26
CA VAL A 330 5.30 -6.65 6.29
C VAL A 330 4.51 -7.73 7.02
N LEU A 331 3.36 -8.08 6.47
CA LEU A 331 2.44 -9.08 7.00
C LEU A 331 2.39 -10.31 6.08
N ARG A 332 2.27 -11.49 6.68
CA ARG A 332 1.82 -12.71 6.01
C ARG A 332 0.38 -12.99 6.42
N LEU A 333 -0.54 -13.01 5.47
CA LEU A 333 -1.96 -13.24 5.70
C LEU A 333 -2.38 -14.57 5.09
N SER A 334 -3.01 -15.45 5.87
CA SER A 334 -3.76 -16.58 5.32
C SER A 334 -5.16 -16.11 4.96
N ILE A 335 -5.63 -16.43 3.75
CA ILE A 335 -6.94 -15.99 3.24
C ILE A 335 -7.81 -17.18 2.84
N SER A 336 -9.13 -17.02 2.92
CA SER A 336 -10.07 -17.98 2.35
C SER A 336 -9.90 -18.06 0.83
N ARG A 337 -10.26 -19.21 0.23
CA ARG A 337 -10.09 -19.43 -1.22
C ARG A 337 -10.80 -18.40 -2.09
N ASP A 338 -11.97 -17.97 -1.64
CA ASP A 338 -12.81 -16.94 -2.27
C ASP A 338 -12.38 -15.50 -1.94
N GLY A 339 -11.36 -15.33 -1.10
CA GLY A 339 -10.84 -14.03 -0.68
C GLY A 339 -11.76 -13.23 0.25
N ARG A 340 -12.84 -13.82 0.80
CA ARG A 340 -13.78 -13.09 1.67
C ARG A 340 -13.25 -12.81 3.07
N ARG A 341 -12.27 -13.58 3.56
CA ARG A 341 -11.78 -13.46 4.94
C ARG A 341 -10.29 -13.75 5.08
N VAL A 342 -9.62 -12.92 5.87
CA VAL A 342 -8.32 -13.23 6.46
C VAL A 342 -8.53 -14.16 7.65
N THR A 343 -7.97 -15.36 7.59
CA THR A 343 -8.09 -16.36 8.65
C THR A 343 -7.00 -16.24 9.70
N ARG A 344 -5.82 -15.73 9.31
CA ARG A 344 -4.68 -15.50 10.20
C ARG A 344 -3.82 -14.36 9.65
N GLY A 345 -3.35 -13.47 10.52
CA GLY A 345 -2.35 -12.47 10.18
C GLY A 345 -1.09 -12.66 11.04
N GLU A 346 0.07 -12.49 10.43
CA GLU A 346 1.37 -12.59 11.09
C GLU A 346 2.25 -11.42 10.66
N VAL A 347 2.84 -10.71 11.62
CA VAL A 347 3.87 -9.70 11.35
C VAL A 347 5.19 -10.43 11.13
N ILE A 348 5.74 -10.34 9.92
CA ILE A 348 6.98 -11.02 9.54
C ILE A 348 8.18 -10.08 9.44
N ALA A 349 7.94 -8.76 9.31
CA ALA A 349 8.95 -7.72 9.49
C ALA A 349 8.31 -6.46 10.06
N THR A 350 8.91 -5.82 11.06
CA THR A 350 8.48 -4.49 11.54
C THR A 350 9.56 -3.81 12.35
N ASN A 351 9.52 -2.47 12.38
CA ASN A 351 10.41 -1.62 13.15
C ASN A 351 11.91 -1.95 12.95
N LEU A 352 12.28 -2.29 11.72
CA LEU A 352 13.67 -2.56 11.33
C LEU A 352 14.31 -1.26 10.80
N PRO A 353 15.62 -1.02 11.04
CA PRO A 353 16.27 0.25 10.67
C PRO A 353 16.15 0.64 9.19
N ASP A 354 16.08 -0.35 8.30
CA ASP A 354 16.02 -0.15 6.85
C ASP A 354 14.60 -0.22 6.26
N LEU A 355 13.58 -0.31 7.12
CA LEU A 355 12.18 -0.36 6.75
C LEU A 355 11.57 1.04 6.96
N ASP A 356 11.58 1.87 5.91
CA ASP A 356 11.10 3.25 5.93
C ASP A 356 10.37 3.61 4.63
N GLU A 357 9.07 3.77 4.70
CA GLU A 357 8.15 3.81 3.57
C GLU A 357 8.35 2.62 2.62
N PRO A 358 8.23 1.36 3.10
CA PRO A 358 8.36 0.20 2.22
C PRO A 358 7.17 0.13 1.25
N THR A 359 7.43 -0.39 0.05
CA THR A 359 6.45 -0.51 -1.04
C THR A 359 6.52 -1.91 -1.68
N GLY A 360 6.22 -2.04 -2.97
CA GLY A 360 5.99 -3.33 -3.65
C GLY A 360 7.23 -4.20 -3.83
N GLY A 361 7.00 -5.47 -4.19
CA GLY A 361 8.05 -6.45 -4.42
C GLY A 361 7.58 -7.74 -5.05
N VAL A 362 8.49 -8.71 -5.15
CA VAL A 362 8.29 -9.99 -5.84
C VAL A 362 8.81 -11.16 -5.03
N MET A 363 8.18 -12.33 -5.18
CA MET A 363 8.72 -13.59 -4.67
C MET A 363 9.80 -14.15 -5.58
N ARG A 364 10.95 -14.49 -5.01
CA ARG A 364 12.01 -15.30 -5.63
C ARG A 364 12.29 -16.53 -4.78
N GLY A 365 11.62 -17.65 -5.10
CA GLY A 365 11.62 -18.83 -4.24
C GLY A 365 10.98 -18.51 -2.89
N ARG A 366 11.72 -18.68 -1.78
CA ARG A 366 11.26 -18.34 -0.42
C ARG A 366 11.64 -16.92 0.04
N HIS A 367 12.03 -16.06 -0.88
CA HIS A 367 12.47 -14.71 -0.56
C HIS A 367 11.49 -13.70 -1.15
N PHE A 368 10.91 -12.87 -0.29
CA PHE A 368 10.24 -11.65 -0.73
C PHE A 368 11.31 -10.57 -0.92
N ILE A 369 11.48 -10.11 -2.16
CA ILE A 369 12.44 -9.05 -2.51
C ILE A 369 11.63 -7.81 -2.84
N PHE A 370 11.83 -6.74 -2.08
CA PHE A 370 10.95 -5.57 -2.11
C PHE A 370 11.72 -4.29 -1.83
N VAL A 371 11.10 -3.16 -2.15
CA VAL A 371 11.60 -1.85 -1.74
C VAL A 371 11.33 -1.68 -0.24
N ALA A 372 12.36 -1.79 0.58
CA ALA A 372 12.25 -1.58 2.03
C ALA A 372 12.36 -0.10 2.41
N ARG A 373 13.04 0.69 1.58
CA ARG A 373 13.07 2.15 1.67
C ARG A 373 12.81 2.79 0.31
N SER A 374 11.66 3.41 0.13
CA SER A 374 11.23 4.03 -1.14
C SER A 374 11.73 5.46 -1.34
N GLN A 375 11.96 6.20 -0.25
CA GLN A 375 12.20 7.65 -0.20
C GLN A 375 10.93 8.52 -0.29
N TRP A 376 9.71 7.99 -0.20
CA TRP A 376 8.49 8.84 -0.20
C TRP A 376 8.53 9.95 0.87
N SER A 377 9.04 9.63 2.06
CA SER A 377 9.22 10.55 3.17
C SER A 377 10.29 11.63 2.92
N ASP A 378 11.16 11.45 1.93
CA ASP A 378 12.26 12.36 1.59
C ASP A 378 11.88 13.42 0.53
N PHE A 379 10.63 13.42 0.06
CA PHE A 379 10.14 14.39 -0.92
C PHE A 379 9.22 15.43 -0.28
N GLY A 380 9.31 16.68 -0.75
CA GLY A 380 8.48 17.79 -0.29
C GLY A 380 7.05 17.76 -0.87
N PRO A 381 6.15 18.60 -0.36
CA PRO A 381 4.77 18.71 -0.87
C PRO A 381 4.65 19.11 -2.34
N ASN A 382 5.69 19.71 -2.90
CA ASN A 382 5.81 20.08 -4.32
C ASN A 382 6.41 18.96 -5.20
N GLY A 383 6.61 17.76 -4.64
CA GLY A 383 7.20 16.62 -5.33
C GLY A 383 8.72 16.74 -5.60
N GLN A 384 9.40 17.72 -4.99
CA GLN A 384 10.85 17.85 -5.12
C GLN A 384 11.59 17.10 -4.01
N PRO A 385 12.75 16.49 -4.29
CA PRO A 385 13.57 15.85 -3.27
C PRO A 385 14.05 16.87 -2.23
N ARG A 386 14.09 16.47 -0.96
CA ARG A 386 14.77 17.22 0.10
C ARG A 386 16.28 17.04 0.00
N GLU A 387 17.03 17.89 0.70
CA GLU A 387 18.49 17.74 0.81
C GLU A 387 18.88 16.55 1.68
N GLY A 388 20.07 15.98 1.44
CA GLY A 388 20.63 14.94 2.30
C GLY A 388 19.94 13.57 2.22
N LEU A 389 19.45 13.19 1.04
CA LEU A 389 18.72 11.95 0.83
C LEU A 389 19.55 10.72 1.22
N SER A 390 18.95 9.86 2.07
CA SER A 390 19.45 8.51 2.24
C SER A 390 19.08 7.66 1.02
N PRO A 391 19.93 6.70 0.60
CA PRO A 391 19.66 5.86 -0.56
C PRO A 391 18.34 5.10 -0.45
N ALA A 392 17.62 4.91 -1.55
CA ALA A 392 16.54 3.92 -1.60
C ALA A 392 17.14 2.52 -1.45
N LYS A 393 16.43 1.61 -0.77
CA LYS A 393 16.95 0.28 -0.45
C LYS A 393 16.02 -0.83 -0.93
N VAL A 394 16.59 -1.77 -1.68
CA VAL A 394 15.95 -3.05 -1.99
C VAL A 394 16.54 -4.11 -1.09
N MET A 395 15.67 -4.84 -0.41
CA MET A 395 16.02 -5.82 0.61
C MET A 395 15.31 -7.14 0.33
N SER A 396 15.82 -8.21 0.94
CA SER A 396 15.20 -9.52 0.94
C SER A 396 14.75 -9.91 2.33
N LEU A 397 13.51 -10.38 2.43
CA LEU A 397 12.95 -11.03 3.61
C LEU A 397 12.73 -12.51 3.29
N ARG A 398 13.31 -13.41 4.10
CA ARG A 398 13.07 -14.85 3.96
C ARG A 398 11.71 -15.21 4.56
N ILE A 399 10.84 -15.82 3.76
CA ILE A 399 9.54 -16.32 4.17
C ILE A 399 9.71 -17.74 4.71
N ALA A 400 9.32 -17.94 5.97
CA ALA A 400 9.28 -19.26 6.58
C ALA A 400 8.25 -20.16 5.87
N PRO A 401 8.41 -21.49 5.92
CA PRO A 401 7.45 -22.43 5.35
C PRO A 401 5.99 -22.21 5.78
#